data_AF-A0A1A9WP35-F1
#
_entry.id   AF-A0A1A9WP35-F1
#
_cell.length_a   1.000
_cell.length_b   1.000
_cell.length_c   1.000
_cell.angle_alpha   90.00
_cell.angle_beta   90.00
_cell.angle_gamma   90.00
#
_symmetry.space_group_name_H-M   'P 1'
#
loop_
_entity.id
_entity.type
_entity.pdbx_description
1 polymer ?
#
loop_
_entity_poly.entity_id
_entity_poly.type
_entity_poly.pdbx_seq_one_letter_code
_entity_poly.pdbx_strand_id
1 'polypeptide(L)'
;MEEVKVDMSGEMNVPLTDTKSQFDFASLSQWQKLPSPLEILQIVRKSIRPWSEFINTSNFKTAASMQRLTARFVRNLDYFKSNYIFVFIVLMIYCLITSPLILIVLAAVAFASHKIRQLQASVSIFGHQLSTSHQIMAINIASLPILFLVGAGSALFWTLGASCFVISLHAFFYNIDAIVTEDTEGFLAEVV
;
A
#
# COMPACT_ATOMS: atom_id res chain seq x y z
N MET A 1 4.83 -9.63 75.62
CA MET A 1 4.43 -8.72 74.54
C MET A 1 5.70 -8.06 74.06
N GLU A 2 6.26 -8.51 72.95
CA GLU A 2 7.37 -7.83 72.27
C GLU A 2 6.87 -7.48 70.86
N GLU A 3 6.71 -6.19 70.60
CA GLU A 3 6.37 -5.66 69.28
C GLU A 3 7.57 -5.82 68.36
N VAL A 4 7.47 -6.76 67.41
CA VAL A 4 8.42 -6.85 66.30
C VAL A 4 8.07 -5.75 65.30
N LYS A 5 8.71 -4.61 65.45
CA LYS A 5 8.60 -3.47 64.53
C LYS A 5 9.46 -3.76 63.30
N VAL A 6 8.83 -4.28 62.24
CA VAL A 6 9.49 -4.50 60.95
C VAL A 6 9.57 -3.16 60.22
N ASP A 7 10.79 -2.63 60.08
CA ASP A 7 11.08 -1.39 59.37
C ASP A 7 11.03 -1.66 57.85
N MET A 8 9.95 -1.26 57.20
CA MET A 8 9.77 -1.38 55.74
C MET A 8 10.33 -0.16 55.01
N SER A 9 11.62 0.09 55.16
CA SER A 9 12.34 1.04 54.32
C SER A 9 13.00 0.30 53.16
N GLY A 10 12.20 -0.01 52.13
CA GLY A 10 12.72 -0.51 50.86
C GLY A 10 13.42 0.62 50.12
N GLU A 11 14.75 0.54 49.95
CA GLU A 11 15.49 1.43 49.06
C GLU A 11 15.07 1.13 47.61
N MET A 12 14.06 1.87 47.13
CA MET A 12 13.64 1.83 45.73
C MET A 12 14.67 2.60 44.90
N ASN A 13 15.70 1.93 44.40
CA ASN A 13 16.59 2.52 43.41
C ASN A 13 15.87 2.58 42.05
N VAL A 14 15.27 3.73 41.76
CA VAL A 14 14.61 4.01 40.48
C VAL A 14 15.70 4.24 39.42
N PRO A 15 15.77 3.44 38.34
CA PRO A 15 16.70 3.75 37.26
C PRO A 15 16.23 5.05 36.59
N LEU A 16 17.04 6.11 36.71
CA LEU A 16 16.89 7.34 35.93
C LEU A 16 17.04 6.97 34.46
N THR A 17 15.92 6.70 33.80
CA THR A 17 15.89 6.48 32.36
C THR A 17 15.86 7.85 31.71
N ASP A 18 17.04 8.42 31.48
CA ASP A 18 17.24 9.59 30.63
C ASP A 18 16.80 9.22 29.20
N THR A 19 15.50 9.38 28.92
CA THR A 19 14.95 9.25 27.57
C THR A 19 15.26 10.55 26.81
N LYS A 20 16.53 10.77 26.49
CA LYS A 20 16.88 11.66 25.39
C LYS A 20 16.60 10.90 24.10
N SER A 21 15.52 11.24 23.42
CA SER A 21 15.24 10.80 22.05
C SER A 21 16.28 11.42 21.11
N GLN A 22 17.48 10.84 21.09
CA GLN A 22 18.48 11.15 20.10
C GLN A 22 17.93 10.63 18.77
N PHE A 23 17.50 11.55 17.90
CA PHE A 23 17.17 11.23 16.52
C PHE A 23 18.39 10.55 15.90
N ASP A 24 18.26 9.25 15.66
CA ASP A 24 19.35 8.43 15.17
C ASP A 24 19.51 8.64 13.65
N PHE A 25 20.32 9.63 13.28
CA PHE A 25 20.66 9.98 11.90
C PHE A 25 21.33 8.83 11.14
N ALA A 26 21.80 7.77 11.84
CA ALA A 26 22.31 6.56 11.21
C ALA A 26 21.21 5.78 10.47
N SER A 27 19.96 5.84 10.94
CA SER A 27 18.81 5.23 10.25
C SER A 27 18.50 5.86 8.89
N LEU A 28 18.91 7.12 8.68
CA LEU A 28 18.77 7.82 7.40
C LEU A 28 19.76 7.29 6.34
N SER A 29 20.91 6.73 6.75
CA SER A 29 21.86 6.08 5.83
C SER A 29 21.34 4.74 5.28
N GLN A 30 20.41 4.10 6.00
CA GLN A 30 19.78 2.84 5.58
C GLN A 30 18.89 3.01 4.34
N TRP A 31 18.50 4.25 4.01
CA TRP A 31 17.80 4.63 2.78
C TRP A 31 18.66 4.56 1.51
N GLN A 32 19.98 4.34 1.64
CA GLN A 32 20.86 4.14 0.48
C GLN A 32 20.85 2.69 -0.04
N LYS A 33 20.20 1.76 0.67
CA LYS A 33 20.04 0.36 0.23
C LYS A 33 18.67 0.15 -0.42
N LEU A 34 18.37 0.95 -1.46
CA LEU A 34 17.19 0.67 -2.28
C LEU A 34 17.49 -0.55 -3.17
N PRO A 35 16.67 -1.62 -3.11
CA PRO A 35 16.82 -2.75 -4.01
C PRO A 35 16.69 -2.29 -5.46
N SER A 36 17.44 -2.92 -6.35
CA SER A 36 17.39 -2.59 -7.78
C SER A 36 15.97 -2.83 -8.32
N PRO A 37 15.51 -2.08 -9.34
CA PRO A 37 14.16 -2.24 -9.91
C PRO A 37 13.84 -3.68 -10.34
N LEU A 38 14.86 -4.43 -10.79
CA LEU A 38 14.71 -5.84 -11.15
C LEU A 38 14.51 -6.74 -9.93
N GLU A 39 15.20 -6.47 -8.83
CA GLU A 39 14.98 -7.17 -7.55
C GLU A 39 13.59 -6.83 -6.99
N ILE A 40 13.15 -5.58 -7.09
CA ILE A 40 11.77 -5.18 -6.72
C ILE A 40 10.76 -5.97 -7.54
N LEU A 41 10.96 -6.09 -8.86
CA LEU A 41 10.08 -6.88 -9.72
C LEU A 41 10.10 -8.37 -9.36
N GLN A 42 11.25 -8.93 -9.00
CA GLN A 42 11.36 -10.32 -8.57
C GLN A 42 10.67 -10.55 -7.21
N ILE A 43 10.82 -9.62 -6.26
CA ILE A 43 10.16 -9.66 -4.95
C ILE A 43 8.64 -9.53 -5.12
N VAL A 44 8.19 -8.60 -5.97
CA VAL A 44 6.77 -8.43 -6.31
C VAL A 44 6.23 -9.69 -6.98
N ARG A 45 6.96 -10.25 -7.94
CA ARG A 45 6.57 -11.49 -8.63
C ARG A 45 6.49 -12.70 -7.70
N LYS A 46 7.41 -12.83 -6.74
CA LYS A 46 7.37 -13.89 -5.72
C LYS A 46 6.26 -13.69 -4.68
N SER A 47 5.89 -12.43 -4.43
CA SER A 47 4.82 -12.06 -3.47
C SER A 47 3.41 -12.20 -4.05
N ILE A 48 3.28 -12.31 -5.38
CA ILE A 48 1.99 -12.51 -6.06
C ILE A 48 1.67 -14.00 -6.06
N ARG A 49 0.50 -14.36 -5.53
CA ARG A 49 -0.01 -15.73 -5.58
C ARG A 49 -0.42 -16.08 -7.01
N PRO A 50 -0.24 -17.34 -7.44
CA PRO A 50 -0.53 -17.76 -8.80
C PRO A 50 -1.97 -17.36 -9.20
N TRP A 51 -2.11 -16.64 -10.31
CA TRP A 51 -3.40 -16.14 -10.80
C TRP A 51 -4.39 -17.27 -11.13
N SER A 52 -3.88 -18.45 -11.47
CA SER A 52 -4.68 -19.66 -11.69
C SER A 52 -5.48 -20.04 -10.44
N GLU A 53 -4.91 -19.85 -9.25
CA GLU A 53 -5.59 -20.11 -7.98
C GLU A 53 -6.61 -19.03 -7.68
N PHE A 54 -6.25 -17.75 -7.87
CA PHE A 54 -7.13 -16.60 -7.66
C PHE A 54 -8.38 -16.64 -8.55
N ILE A 55 -8.27 -17.12 -9.80
CA ILE A 55 -9.40 -17.14 -10.75
C ILE A 55 -10.14 -18.48 -10.71
N ASN A 56 -9.70 -19.45 -9.90
CA ASN A 56 -10.31 -20.78 -9.91
C ASN A 56 -11.75 -20.76 -9.38
N THR A 57 -12.71 -20.79 -10.31
CA THR A 57 -14.15 -20.69 -10.01
C THR A 57 -14.71 -21.95 -9.37
N SER A 58 -13.97 -23.07 -9.36
CA SER A 58 -14.41 -24.32 -8.70
C SER A 58 -14.49 -24.19 -7.17
N ASN A 59 -13.78 -23.22 -6.60
CA ASN A 59 -13.73 -22.97 -5.15
C ASN A 59 -14.80 -21.98 -4.67
N PHE A 60 -15.70 -21.51 -5.52
CA PHE A 60 -16.76 -20.59 -5.11
C PHE A 60 -17.88 -21.38 -4.42
N LYS A 61 -18.02 -21.18 -3.10
CA LYS A 61 -19.05 -21.84 -2.29
C LYS A 61 -19.63 -20.86 -1.28
N THR A 62 -20.95 -20.78 -1.19
CA THR A 62 -21.63 -19.97 -0.18
C THR A 62 -21.44 -20.57 1.22
N ALA A 63 -21.15 -19.74 2.21
CA ALA A 63 -21.05 -20.18 3.60
C ALA A 63 -22.46 -20.34 4.20
N ALA A 64 -22.68 -21.40 4.97
CA ALA A 64 -23.97 -21.67 5.64
C ALA A 64 -24.27 -20.70 6.80
N SER A 65 -23.28 -19.96 7.32
CA SER A 65 -23.45 -19.02 8.43
C SER A 65 -22.64 -17.73 8.24
N MET A 66 -23.19 -16.61 8.75
CA MET A 66 -22.59 -15.27 8.64
C MET A 66 -21.24 -15.16 9.36
N GLN A 67 -21.08 -15.82 10.52
CA GLN A 67 -19.83 -15.83 11.28
C GLN A 67 -18.70 -16.51 10.49
N ARG A 68 -19.03 -17.62 9.80
CA ARG A 68 -18.08 -18.34 8.97
C ARG A 68 -17.75 -17.57 7.69
N LEU A 69 -18.73 -16.82 7.15
CA LEU A 69 -18.54 -15.92 6.02
C LEU A 69 -17.55 -14.80 6.35
N THR A 70 -17.68 -14.13 7.50
CA THR A 70 -16.75 -13.08 7.93
C THR A 70 -15.34 -13.64 8.20
N ALA A 71 -15.24 -14.83 8.81
CA ALA A 71 -13.95 -15.49 9.02
C ALA A 71 -13.24 -15.84 7.69
N ARG A 72 -14.00 -16.27 6.68
CA ARG A 72 -13.49 -16.48 5.31
C ARG A 72 -13.04 -15.19 4.67
N PHE A 73 -13.83 -14.13 4.78
CA PHE A 73 -13.51 -12.81 4.24
C PHE A 73 -12.15 -12.31 4.74
N VAL A 74 -11.91 -12.29 6.05
CA VAL A 74 -10.64 -11.84 6.63
C VAL A 74 -9.47 -12.70 6.14
N ARG A 75 -9.65 -14.03 6.13
CA ARG A 75 -8.59 -14.95 5.69
C ARG A 75 -8.28 -14.82 4.20
N ASN A 76 -9.30 -14.62 3.35
CA ASN A 76 -9.14 -14.36 1.93
C ASN A 76 -8.40 -13.04 1.67
N LEU A 77 -8.72 -11.99 2.43
CA LEU A 77 -8.01 -10.70 2.36
C LEU A 77 -6.52 -10.85 2.66
N ASP A 78 -6.16 -11.58 3.71
CA ASP A 78 -4.76 -11.81 4.05
C ASP A 78 -4.05 -12.71 3.03
N TYR A 79 -4.74 -13.74 2.52
CA TYR A 79 -4.17 -14.71 1.58
C TYR A 79 -3.92 -14.11 0.18
N PHE A 80 -4.88 -13.35 -0.37
CA PHE A 80 -4.82 -12.76 -1.71
C PHE A 80 -4.50 -11.25 -1.73
N LYS A 81 -3.97 -10.70 -0.63
CA LYS A 81 -3.63 -9.27 -0.49
C LYS A 81 -2.90 -8.69 -1.70
N SER A 82 -1.84 -9.35 -2.18
CA SER A 82 -1.05 -8.90 -3.34
C SER A 82 -1.88 -8.85 -4.63
N ASN A 83 -2.73 -9.86 -4.85
CA ASN A 83 -3.58 -9.96 -6.03
C ASN A 83 -4.67 -8.87 -6.01
N TYR A 84 -5.26 -8.59 -4.84
CA TYR A 84 -6.21 -7.49 -4.68
C TYR A 84 -5.59 -6.11 -4.90
N ILE A 85 -4.37 -5.87 -4.41
CA ILE A 85 -3.63 -4.63 -4.69
C ILE A 85 -3.38 -4.49 -6.19
N PHE A 86 -3.02 -5.58 -6.87
CA PHE A 86 -2.84 -5.54 -8.32
C PHE A 86 -4.13 -5.22 -9.07
N VAL A 87 -5.24 -5.88 -8.74
CA VAL A 87 -6.57 -5.58 -9.32
C VAL A 87 -6.95 -4.11 -9.08
N PHE A 88 -6.70 -3.59 -7.87
CA PHE A 88 -6.92 -2.19 -7.54
C PHE A 88 -6.10 -1.25 -8.43
N ILE A 89 -4.80 -1.51 -8.62
CA ILE A 89 -3.93 -0.71 -9.49
C ILE A 89 -4.41 -0.75 -10.94
N VAL A 90 -4.77 -1.93 -11.45
CA VAL A 90 -5.29 -2.07 -12.82
C VAL A 90 -6.59 -1.30 -13.00
N LEU A 91 -7.53 -1.41 -12.07
CA LEU A 91 -8.77 -0.63 -12.10
C LEU A 91 -8.51 0.89 -12.00
N MET A 92 -7.53 1.30 -11.19
CA MET A 92 -7.12 2.70 -11.06
C MET A 92 -6.59 3.26 -12.37
N ILE A 93 -5.68 2.52 -13.04
CA ILE A 93 -5.13 2.90 -14.35
C ILE A 93 -6.25 2.93 -15.40
N TYR A 94 -7.12 1.91 -15.40
CA TYR A 94 -8.25 1.84 -16.32
C TYR A 94 -9.19 3.05 -16.19
N CYS A 95 -9.54 3.45 -14.96
CA CYS A 95 -10.36 4.64 -14.72
C CYS A 95 -9.67 5.93 -15.17
N LEU A 96 -8.36 6.04 -14.91
CA LEU A 96 -7.56 7.20 -15.30
C LEU A 96 -7.54 7.38 -16.82
N ILE A 97 -7.39 6.28 -17.57
CA ILE A 97 -7.37 6.28 -19.04
C ILE A 97 -8.77 6.52 -19.63
N THR A 98 -9.82 5.97 -19.02
CA THR A 98 -11.20 6.10 -19.51
C THR A 98 -11.75 7.51 -19.30
N SER A 99 -11.12 8.33 -18.46
CA SER A 99 -11.55 9.70 -18.16
C SER A 99 -10.85 10.72 -19.09
N PRO A 100 -11.49 11.17 -20.20
CA PRO A 100 -10.82 11.99 -21.22
C PRO A 100 -10.33 13.33 -20.68
N LEU A 101 -11.07 13.95 -19.74
CA LEU A 101 -10.69 15.24 -19.16
C LEU A 101 -9.44 15.15 -18.28
N ILE A 102 -9.34 14.08 -17.48
CA ILE A 102 -8.17 13.86 -16.61
C ILE A 102 -6.94 13.59 -17.48
N LEU A 103 -7.08 12.80 -18.55
CA LEU A 103 -6.01 12.56 -19.51
C LEU A 103 -5.50 13.85 -20.17
N ILE A 104 -6.39 14.77 -20.56
CA ILE A 104 -5.99 16.05 -21.17
C ILE A 104 -5.15 16.86 -20.18
N VAL A 105 -5.59 16.99 -18.92
CA VAL A 105 -4.84 17.72 -17.89
C VAL A 105 -3.49 17.06 -17.63
N LEU A 106 -3.47 15.72 -17.51
CA LEU A 106 -2.25 14.96 -17.27
C LEU A 106 -1.26 15.10 -18.43
N ALA A 107 -1.76 15.06 -19.68
CA ALA A 107 -0.97 15.28 -20.89
C ALA A 107 -0.43 16.71 -20.95
N ALA A 108 -1.24 17.72 -20.60
CA ALA A 108 -0.81 19.11 -20.56
C ALA A 108 0.29 19.33 -19.50
N VAL A 109 0.15 18.75 -18.31
CA VAL A 109 1.15 18.80 -17.23
C VAL A 109 2.43 18.07 -17.63
N ALA A 110 2.31 16.90 -18.26
CA ALA A 110 3.45 16.13 -18.76
C ALA A 110 4.19 16.91 -19.86
N PHE A 111 3.47 17.50 -20.82
CA PHE A 111 4.03 18.32 -21.88
C PHE A 111 4.73 19.57 -21.32
N ALA A 112 4.09 20.29 -20.40
CA ALA A 112 4.68 21.45 -19.74
C ALA A 112 5.97 21.06 -18.97
N SER A 113 5.92 19.98 -18.20
CA SER A 113 7.06 19.46 -17.45
C SER A 113 8.20 19.02 -18.36
N HIS A 114 7.88 18.39 -19.49
CA HIS A 114 8.87 17.94 -20.48
C HIS A 114 9.52 19.14 -21.19
N LYS A 115 8.73 20.14 -21.59
CA LYS A 115 9.22 21.37 -22.21
C LYS A 115 10.19 22.13 -21.29
N ILE A 116 9.88 22.22 -20.00
CA ILE A 116 10.77 22.84 -19.00
C ILE A 116 12.08 22.06 -18.85
N ARG A 117 12.00 20.73 -18.86
CA ARG A 117 13.17 19.85 -18.82
C ARG A 117 14.07 20.00 -20.05
N GLN A 118 13.49 20.11 -21.25
CA GLN A 118 14.24 20.32 -22.48
C GLN A 118 14.92 21.69 -22.53
N LEU A 119 14.18 22.75 -22.18
CA LEU A 119 14.68 24.12 -22.28
C LEU A 119 15.71 24.46 -21.19
N GLN A 120 15.87 23.60 -20.16
CA GLN A 120 16.67 23.88 -18.96
C GLN A 120 16.40 25.30 -18.44
N ALA A 121 15.14 25.73 -18.51
CA ALA A 121 14.77 27.12 -18.29
C ALA A 121 15.11 27.49 -16.85
N SER A 122 16.14 28.30 -16.63
CA SER A 122 16.48 28.82 -15.32
C SER A 122 15.60 30.03 -15.03
N VAL A 123 14.46 29.81 -14.39
CA VAL A 123 13.58 30.92 -13.98
C VAL A 123 14.15 31.53 -12.71
N SER A 124 14.64 32.76 -12.82
CA SER A 124 15.05 33.55 -11.65
C SER A 124 13.84 34.27 -11.09
N ILE A 125 13.42 33.91 -9.87
CA ILE A 125 12.41 34.67 -9.12
C ILE A 125 13.14 35.37 -7.97
N PHE A 126 13.01 36.70 -7.91
CA PHE A 126 13.56 37.51 -6.82
C PHE A 126 15.09 37.38 -6.61
N GLY A 127 15.85 37.16 -7.70
CA GLY A 127 17.31 37.03 -7.65
C GLY A 127 17.83 35.63 -7.31
N HIS A 128 16.96 34.66 -7.04
CA HIS A 128 17.33 33.26 -6.82
C HIS A 128 17.00 32.41 -8.07
N GLN A 129 17.99 31.68 -8.59
CA GLN A 129 17.81 30.76 -9.71
C GLN A 129 17.04 29.51 -9.24
N LEU A 130 15.82 29.32 -9.73
CA LEU A 130 15.08 28.08 -9.47
C LEU A 130 15.56 26.99 -10.41
N SER A 131 16.08 25.91 -9.81
CA SER A 131 16.40 24.68 -10.51
C SER A 131 15.15 24.10 -11.21
N THR A 132 15.37 23.50 -12.38
CA THR A 132 14.35 22.83 -13.19
C THR A 132 13.48 21.85 -12.37
N SER A 133 14.07 21.16 -11.39
CA SER A 133 13.33 20.24 -10.50
C SER A 133 12.26 20.94 -9.66
N HIS A 134 12.55 22.14 -9.17
CA HIS A 134 11.59 22.92 -8.36
C HIS A 134 10.42 23.42 -9.22
N GLN A 135 10.69 23.85 -10.45
CA GLN A 135 9.65 24.32 -11.38
C GLN A 135 8.68 23.19 -11.76
N ILE A 136 9.23 22.01 -12.04
CA ILE A 136 8.41 20.83 -12.35
C ILE A 136 7.58 20.43 -11.14
N MET A 137 8.18 20.42 -9.94
CA MET A 137 7.43 20.14 -8.71
C MET A 137 6.31 21.16 -8.50
N ALA A 138 6.57 22.45 -8.71
CA ALA A 138 5.57 23.50 -8.59
C ALA A 138 4.40 23.31 -9.56
N ILE A 139 4.66 22.97 -10.82
CA ILE A 139 3.61 22.70 -11.81
C ILE A 139 2.80 21.46 -11.45
N ASN A 140 3.44 20.39 -10.98
CA ASN A 140 2.72 19.19 -10.54
C ASN A 140 1.81 19.51 -9.35
N ILE A 141 2.30 20.26 -8.35
CA ILE A 141 1.50 20.69 -7.19
C ILE A 141 0.35 21.60 -7.63
N ALA A 142 0.62 22.58 -8.50
CA ALA A 142 -0.39 23.49 -9.03
C ALA A 142 -1.46 22.77 -9.88
N SER A 143 -1.12 21.63 -10.47
CA SER A 143 -2.07 20.82 -11.25
C SER A 143 -3.05 20.01 -10.38
N LEU A 144 -2.72 19.72 -9.12
CA LEU A 144 -3.60 18.97 -8.21
C LEU A 144 -4.99 19.60 -8.03
N PRO A 145 -5.13 20.91 -7.72
CA PRO A 145 -6.45 21.53 -7.62
C PRO A 145 -7.22 21.52 -8.95
N ILE A 146 -6.52 21.64 -10.09
CA ILE A 146 -7.13 21.56 -11.42
C ILE A 146 -7.68 20.16 -11.67
N LEU A 147 -6.89 19.12 -11.38
CA LEU A 147 -7.31 17.72 -11.47
C LEU A 147 -8.53 17.44 -10.59
N PHE A 148 -8.54 17.99 -9.37
CA PHE A 148 -9.68 17.88 -8.47
C PHE A 148 -10.94 18.52 -9.05
N LEU A 149 -10.84 19.75 -9.58
CA LEU A 149 -11.95 20.47 -10.24
C LEU A 149 -12.49 19.75 -11.48
N VAL A 150 -11.60 19.11 -12.24
CA VAL A 150 -11.95 18.33 -13.44
C VAL A 150 -12.65 17.00 -13.09
N GLY A 151 -12.72 16.65 -11.80
CA GLY A 151 -13.45 15.48 -11.33
C GLY A 151 -12.58 14.27 -11.05
N ALA A 152 -11.25 14.43 -10.93
CA ALA A 152 -10.36 13.34 -10.51
C ALA A 152 -10.80 12.75 -9.16
N GLY A 153 -11.28 13.57 -8.22
CA GLY A 153 -11.80 13.09 -6.94
C GLY A 153 -12.99 12.13 -7.10
N SER A 154 -13.93 12.45 -7.99
CA SER A 154 -15.08 11.58 -8.29
C SER A 154 -14.64 10.26 -8.94
N ALA A 155 -13.72 10.33 -9.91
CA ALA A 155 -13.15 9.16 -10.57
C ALA A 155 -12.43 8.23 -9.57
N LEU A 156 -11.63 8.80 -8.66
CA LEU A 156 -10.96 8.06 -7.60
C LEU A 156 -11.96 7.40 -6.65
N PHE A 157 -12.99 8.14 -6.22
CA PHE A 157 -14.03 7.62 -5.34
C PHE A 157 -14.78 6.43 -5.96
N TRP A 158 -15.21 6.57 -7.22
CA TRP A 158 -15.89 5.49 -7.95
C TRP A 158 -15.00 4.26 -8.12
N THR A 159 -13.73 4.46 -8.42
CA THR A 159 -12.78 3.35 -8.60
C THR A 159 -12.48 2.65 -7.29
N LEU A 160 -12.36 3.41 -6.19
CA LEU A 160 -12.20 2.85 -4.85
C LEU A 160 -13.44 2.05 -4.44
N GLY A 161 -14.65 2.56 -4.72
CA GLY A 161 -15.90 1.85 -4.47
C GLY A 161 -16.01 0.56 -5.29
N ALA A 162 -15.75 0.63 -6.60
CA ALA A 162 -15.82 -0.51 -7.51
C ALA A 162 -14.79 -1.60 -7.13
N SER A 163 -13.56 -1.21 -6.83
CA SER A 163 -12.53 -2.15 -6.38
C SER A 163 -12.88 -2.79 -5.05
N CYS A 164 -13.35 -2.02 -4.05
CA CYS A 164 -13.82 -2.55 -2.78
C CYS A 164 -14.96 -3.56 -2.98
N PHE A 165 -15.92 -3.26 -3.86
CA PHE A 165 -17.01 -4.15 -4.19
C PHE A 165 -16.53 -5.47 -4.83
N VAL A 166 -15.67 -5.39 -5.84
CA VAL A 166 -15.12 -6.57 -6.54
C VAL A 166 -14.28 -7.43 -5.60
N ILE A 167 -13.40 -6.81 -4.82
CA ILE A 167 -12.55 -7.49 -3.84
C ILE A 167 -13.42 -8.17 -2.77
N SER A 168 -14.43 -7.45 -2.26
CA SER A 168 -15.31 -8.00 -1.22
C SER A 168 -16.13 -9.16 -1.74
N LEU A 169 -16.69 -9.03 -2.94
CA LEU A 169 -17.42 -10.11 -3.60
C LEU A 169 -16.52 -11.34 -3.76
N HIS A 170 -15.30 -11.18 -4.27
CA HIS A 170 -14.35 -12.27 -4.35
C HIS A 170 -14.04 -12.89 -2.97
N ALA A 171 -13.74 -12.06 -1.97
CA ALA A 171 -13.39 -12.51 -0.63
C ALA A 171 -14.54 -13.21 0.12
N PHE A 172 -15.80 -12.85 -0.19
CA PHE A 172 -16.97 -13.51 0.39
C PHE A 172 -17.26 -14.87 -0.24
N PHE A 173 -17.12 -15.00 -1.55
CA PHE A 173 -17.48 -16.23 -2.25
C PHE A 173 -16.34 -17.24 -2.40
N TYR A 174 -15.08 -16.81 -2.33
CA TYR A 174 -13.93 -17.70 -2.44
C TYR A 174 -13.76 -18.56 -1.18
N ASN A 175 -13.78 -19.89 -1.34
CA ASN A 175 -13.65 -20.82 -0.23
C ASN A 175 -12.19 -21.22 0.04
N ILE A 176 -11.50 -20.41 0.84
CA ILE A 176 -10.11 -20.67 1.28
C ILE A 176 -9.96 -21.94 2.13
N ASP A 177 -11.03 -22.41 2.78
CA ASP A 177 -10.96 -23.62 3.62
C ASP A 177 -10.57 -24.86 2.80
N ALA A 178 -10.91 -24.92 1.51
CA ALA A 178 -10.60 -26.06 0.65
C ALA A 178 -9.11 -26.15 0.33
N ILE A 179 -8.50 -25.04 -0.09
CA ILE A 179 -7.08 -24.99 -0.49
C ILE A 179 -6.14 -25.19 0.71
N VAL A 180 -6.43 -24.57 1.86
CA VAL A 180 -5.57 -24.70 3.06
C VAL A 180 -5.57 -26.14 3.57
N THR A 181 -6.70 -26.84 3.43
CA THR A 181 -6.77 -28.25 3.80
C THR A 181 -5.95 -29.12 2.83
N GLU A 182 -6.07 -28.90 1.52
CA GLU A 182 -5.27 -29.63 0.52
C GLU A 182 -3.76 -29.42 0.70
N ASP A 183 -3.31 -28.20 1.00
CA ASP A 183 -1.90 -27.89 1.29
C ASP A 183 -1.41 -28.61 2.55
N THR A 184 -2.24 -28.69 3.58
CA THR A 184 -1.90 -29.34 4.85
C THR A 184 -1.80 -30.85 4.67
N GLU A 185 -2.76 -31.47 3.99
CA GLU A 185 -2.76 -32.91 3.71
C GLU A 185 -1.60 -33.31 2.77
N GLY A 186 -1.28 -32.46 1.77
CA GLY A 186 -0.13 -32.67 0.89
C GLY A 186 1.20 -32.65 1.62
N PHE A 187 1.38 -31.71 2.57
CA PHE A 187 2.57 -31.67 3.42
C PHE A 187 2.70 -32.90 4.31
N LEU A 188 1.59 -33.36 4.91
CA LEU A 188 1.60 -34.56 5.74
C LEU A 188 1.92 -35.83 4.92
N ALA A 189 1.49 -35.90 3.66
CA ALA A 189 1.80 -37.00 2.76
C ALA A 189 3.25 -37.01 2.25
N GLU A 190 3.92 -35.86 2.20
CA GLU A 190 5.35 -35.78 1.83
C GLU A 190 6.29 -36.12 3.00
N VAL A 191 5.86 -35.83 4.24
CA VAL A 191 6.67 -36.00 5.45
C VAL A 191 6.61 -37.43 6.03
N VAL A 192 5.67 -38.26 5.59
CA VAL A 192 5.48 -39.67 6.01
C VAL A 192 6.03 -40.64 4.97
#